data_AF-A0A917TE28-F1
#
_entry.id   AF-A0A917TE28-F1
#
_cell.length_a   1.000
_cell.length_b   1.000
_cell.length_c   1.000
_cell.angle_alpha   90.00
_cell.angle_beta   90.00
_cell.angle_gamma   90.00
#
_symmetry.space_group_name_H-M   'P 1'
#
loop_
_entity.id
_entity.type
_entity.pdbx_description
1 polymer ?
#
loop_
_entity_poly.entity_id
_entity_poly.type
_entity_poly.pdbx_seq_one_letter_code
_entity_poly.pdbx_strand_id
1 'polypeptide(L)' 'MKKYESQCLLIQIETLRKKMIEVTVEKGFTSQESIELSQQLDRLLNDYEKNRDKYYQSIKS' A
#
# COMPACT_ATOMS: atom_id res chain seq x y z
N MET A 1 -10.03 -16.38 -8.17
CA MET A 1 -10.06 -14.92 -8.45
C MET A 1 -9.36 -14.08 -7.37
N LYS A 2 -9.69 -14.20 -6.08
CA LYS A 2 -9.13 -13.37 -4.98
C LYS A 2 -7.59 -13.30 -4.87
N LYS A 3 -6.85 -14.35 -5.24
CA LYS A 3 -5.37 -14.36 -5.20
C LYS A 3 -4.74 -13.31 -6.14
N TYR A 4 -5.35 -13.04 -7.29
CA TYR A 4 -4.82 -12.09 -8.27
C TYR A 4 -5.08 -10.63 -7.87
N GLU A 5 -6.19 -10.34 -7.17
CA GLU A 5 -6.47 -9.01 -6.62
C GLU A 5 -5.43 -8.62 -5.55
N SER A 6 -5.06 -9.55 -4.68
CA SER A 6 -3.99 -9.33 -3.70
C SER A 6 -2.62 -9.08 -4.36
N GLN A 7 -2.33 -9.73 -5.49
CA GLN A 7 -1.11 -9.49 -6.25
C GLN A 7 -1.09 -8.11 -6.90
N CYS A 8 -2.21 -7.67 -7.47
CA CYS A 8 -2.34 -6.31 -8.01
C CYS A 8 -2.14 -5.23 -6.94
N LEU A 9 -2.67 -5.44 -5.72
CA LEU A 9 -2.44 -4.54 -4.58
C LEU A 9 -0.97 -4.51 -4.16
N LEU A 10 -0.30 -5.66 -4.09
CA LEU A 10 1.13 -5.71 -3.74
C LEU A 10 2.01 -4.97 -4.75
N ILE A 11 1.71 -5.09 -6.05
CA ILE A 11 2.44 -4.36 -7.10
C ILE A 11 2.26 -2.84 -6.93
N GLN A 12 1.04 -2.40 -6.62
CA GLN A 12 0.76 -0.98 -6.39
C GLN A 12 1.47 -0.44 -5.14
N ILE A 13 1.46 -1.21 -4.05
CA ILE A 13 2.19 -0.88 -2.81
C ILE A 13 3.68 -0.71 -3.10
N GLU A 14 4.30 -1.67 -3.78
CA GLU A 14 5.75 -1.60 -4.09
C GLU A 14 6.09 -0.46 -5.05
N THR A 15 5.23 -0.19 -6.04
CA THR A 15 5.43 0.93 -6.97
C THR A 15 5.35 2.26 -6.23
N LEU A 16 4.34 2.42 -5.38
CA LEU A 16 4.13 3.66 -4.63
C LEU A 16 5.22 3.87 -3.57
N ARG A 17 5.67 2.79 -2.91
CA ARG A 17 6.80 2.81 -1.97
C ARG A 17 8.08 3.33 -2.62
N LYS A 18 8.41 2.84 -3.82
CA LYS A 18 9.60 3.32 -4.57
C LYS A 18 9.49 4.81 -4.87
N LYS A 19 8.34 5.25 -5.39
CA LYS A 19 8.07 6.67 -5.66
C LYS A 19 8.19 7.53 -4.40
N MET A 20 7.66 7.08 -3.27
CA MET A 20 7.76 7.80 -1.99
C MET A 20 9.22 7.97 -1.55
N ILE A 21 10.04 6.92 -1.69
CA ILE A 21 11.47 6.98 -1.36
C ILE A 21 12.18 7.99 -2.26
N GLU A 22 11.94 7.94 -3.58
CA GLU A 22 12.53 8.87 -4.54
C GLU A 22 12.20 10.32 -4.20
N VAL A 23 10.92 10.64 -3.97
CA VAL A 23 10.47 11.99 -3.61
C VAL A 23 11.00 12.40 -2.24
N THR A 24 11.08 11.50 -1.27
CA THR A 24 11.63 11.82 0.06
C THR A 24 13.12 12.15 -0.03
N VAL A 25 13.87 11.45 -0.88
CA VAL A 25 15.29 11.72 -1.13
C VAL A 25 15.47 13.07 -1.83
N GLU A 26 14.62 13.40 -2.80
CA GLU A 26 14.72 14.64 -3.59
C GLU A 26 14.21 15.88 -2.82
N LYS A 27 13.07 15.75 -2.13
CA LYS A 27 12.30 16.89 -1.58
C LYS A 27 12.24 16.90 -0.06
N GLY A 28 12.71 15.85 0.59
CA GLY A 28 12.64 15.68 2.04
C GLY A 28 11.28 15.19 2.53
N PHE A 29 11.28 14.56 3.71
CA PHE A 29 10.11 13.91 4.32
C PHE A 29 9.00 14.88 4.74
N THR A 30 9.29 16.17 4.89
CA THR A 30 8.31 17.22 5.23
C THR A 30 7.68 17.87 3.99
N SER A 31 8.12 17.50 2.78
CA SER A 31 7.47 17.98 1.56
C SER A 31 6.04 17.48 1.50
N GLN A 32 5.14 18.35 1.06
CA GLN A 32 3.71 18.02 0.89
C GLN A 32 3.53 16.76 0.03
N GLU A 33 4.34 16.60 -1.01
CA GLU A 33 4.31 15.43 -1.87
C GLU A 33 4.75 14.14 -1.15
N SER A 34 5.79 14.18 -0.32
CA SER A 34 6.19 13.01 0.48
C SER A 34 5.12 12.62 1.49
N ILE A 35 4.46 13.61 2.11
CA ILE A 35 3.35 13.37 3.05
C ILE A 35 2.17 12.72 2.32
N GLU A 36 1.80 13.23 1.15
CA GLU A 36 0.69 12.68 0.35
C GLU A 36 0.99 11.25 -0.13
N LEU A 37 2.22 10.97 -0.52
CA LEU A 37 2.65 9.63 -0.92
C LEU A 37 2.63 8.66 0.27
N SER A 38 3.07 9.09 1.45
CA SER A 38 2.97 8.29 2.69
C SER A 38 1.52 7.94 3.00
N GLN A 39 0.62 8.92 2.98
CA GLN A 39 -0.80 8.68 3.25
C GLN A 39 -1.46 7.74 2.23
N GLN A 40 -1.06 7.82 0.95
CA GLN A 40 -1.53 6.92 -0.08
C GLN A 40 -1.01 5.49 0.14
N LEU A 41 0.26 5.34 0.54
CA LEU A 41 0.86 4.05 0.84
C LEU A 41 0.17 3.39 2.04
N ASP A 42 -0.09 4.15 3.09
CA ASP A 42 -0.81 3.68 4.27
C ASP A 42 -2.23 3.20 3.92
N ARG A 43 -2.94 3.91 3.02
CA ARG A 43 -4.27 3.47 2.55
C ARG A 43 -4.19 2.13 1.82
N LEU A 44 -3.23 1.95 0.92
CA LEU A 44 -3.07 0.69 0.18
C LEU A 44 -2.69 -0.49 1.11
N LEU A 45 -1.84 -0.24 2.09
CA LEU A 45 -1.47 -1.24 3.10
C LEU A 45 -2.71 -1.66 3.92
N ASN A 46 -3.48 -0.70 4.41
CA ASN A 46 -4.72 -0.96 5.15
C ASN A 46 -5.72 -1.76 4.32
N ASP A 47 -5.87 -1.46 3.03
CA ASP A 47 -6.79 -2.20 2.14
C ASP A 47 -6.30 -3.63 1.87
N TYR A 48 -4.99 -3.82 1.72
CA TYR A 48 -4.39 -5.15 1.61
C TYR A 48 -4.65 -5.98 2.88
N GLU A 49 -4.42 -5.40 4.06
CA GLU A 49 -4.65 -6.07 5.34
C GLU A 49 -6.12 -6.44 5.54
N LYS A 50 -7.06 -5.52 5.26
CA LYS A 50 -8.50 -5.81 5.33
C LYS A 50 -8.89 -6.98 4.41
N ASN A 51 -8.33 -7.03 3.20
CA ASN A 51 -8.60 -8.13 2.27
C ASN A 51 -8.04 -9.46 2.77
N ARG A 52 -6.84 -9.42 3.38
CA ARG A 52 -6.21 -10.58 4.01
C ARG A 52 -7.01 -11.09 5.22
N ASP A 53 -7.48 -10.19 6.08
CA ASP A 53 -8.24 -10.55 7.29
C ASP A 53 -9.61 -11.13 6.95
N LYS A 54 -10.32 -10.54 5.96
CA LYS A 54 -11.56 -11.11 5.42
C LYS A 54 -11.34 -12.52 4.87
N TYR A 55 -10.22 -12.75 4.19
CA TYR A 55 -9.86 -14.09 3.73
C TYR A 55 -9.69 -15.05 4.91
N TYR A 56 -8.87 -14.71 5.92
CA TYR A 56 -8.66 -15.56 7.10
C TYR A 56 -9.92 -15.83 7.91
N GLN A 57 -10.84 -14.87 8.02
CA GLN A 57 -12.14 -15.07 8.68
C GLN A 57 -13.04 -16.03 7.88
N SER A 58 -12.99 -16.00 6.54
CA SER A 58 -13.80 -16.88 5.67
C SER A 58 -13.35 -18.35 5.65
N ILE A 59 -12.13 -18.66 6.10
CA ILE A 59 -11.60 -20.04 6.20
C ILE A 59 -11.77 -20.63 7.60
N LYS A 60 -12.14 -19.81 8.59
CA LYS A 60 -12.24 -20.20 10.00
C LYS A 60 -13.69 -20.34 10.51
N SER A 61 -14.67 -20.01 9.66
CA SER A 61 -16.11 -20.22 9.86
C SER A 61 -16.58 -21.44 9.08
#